data_AF-G0MPF1-F1
#
_entry.id   AF-G0MPF1-F1
#
_cell.length_a   1.000
_cell.length_b   1.000
_cell.length_c   1.000
_cell.angle_alpha   90.00
_cell.angle_beta   90.00
_cell.angle_gamma   90.00
#
_symmetry.space_group_name_H-M   'P 1'
#
loop_
_entity.id
_entity.type
_entity.pdbx_description
1 polymer ?
#
loop_
_entity_poly.entity_id
_entity_poly.type
_entity_poly.pdbx_seq_one_letter_code
_entity_poly.pdbx_strand_id
1 'polypeptide(L)'
;MQRFSRLDEYVNRFTDALLKDEFRVCALKKLISMNLTSETYRRFEISECSSLLLQAGSCTELCKQLLQKIEKVAQEERGCRKRAREMSRSSEENEEPVGKKMKEGSQFEQYVDELTDAVVDDEKNREFALKKLLSLNLTLDTYRRFEVGTLASVLIEAESSSFDEEEETVCKKERIVPDEEEKLEVPQEAEEIPRRSTRQRVPKKIWEDP
;
A
#
# COMPACT_ATOMS: atom_id res chain seq x y z
N MET A 1 3.33 18.76 13.88
CA MET A 1 1.99 18.16 14.04
C MET A 1 1.36 17.98 12.67
N GLN A 2 1.30 16.74 12.16
CA GLN A 2 0.49 16.44 10.97
C GLN A 2 -0.98 16.66 11.34
N ARG A 3 -1.68 17.48 10.56
CA ARG A 3 -3.13 17.63 10.70
C ARG A 3 -3.77 16.42 10.02
N PHE A 4 -4.29 15.50 10.81
CA PHE A 4 -5.05 14.38 10.26
C PHE A 4 -6.36 14.88 9.67
N SER A 5 -6.72 14.33 8.52
CA SER A 5 -8.06 14.52 7.99
C SER A 5 -9.08 13.81 8.90
N ARG A 6 -10.35 14.22 8.87
CA ARG A 6 -11.40 13.47 9.59
C ARG A 6 -11.42 11.99 9.17
N LEU A 7 -11.12 11.69 7.90
CA LEU A 7 -11.04 10.32 7.42
C LEU A 7 -9.89 9.55 8.06
N ASP A 8 -8.72 10.19 8.18
CA ASP A 8 -7.52 9.63 8.80
C ASP A 8 -7.80 9.24 10.26
N GLU A 9 -8.48 10.10 11.02
CA GLU A 9 -8.88 9.78 12.40
C GLU A 9 -9.83 8.58 12.46
N TYR A 10 -10.78 8.49 11.53
CA TYR A 10 -11.70 7.35 11.45
C TYR A 10 -10.96 6.05 11.11
N VAL A 11 -10.05 6.09 10.13
CA VAL A 11 -9.25 4.94 9.74
C VAL A 11 -8.35 4.50 10.90
N ASN A 12 -7.72 5.45 11.60
CA ASN A 12 -6.89 5.17 12.77
C ASN A 12 -7.67 4.42 13.87
N ARG A 13 -8.91 4.85 14.15
CA ARG A 13 -9.76 4.15 15.13
C ARG A 13 -10.07 2.72 14.72
N PHE A 14 -10.24 2.46 13.41
CA PHE A 14 -10.48 1.10 12.94
C PHE A 14 -9.21 0.26 12.96
N THR A 15 -8.04 0.81 12.65
CA THR A 15 -6.78 0.09 12.80
C THR A 15 -6.47 -0.23 14.25
N ASP A 16 -6.71 0.71 15.17
CA ASP A 16 -6.59 0.46 16.62
C ASP A 16 -7.58 -0.64 17.08
N ALA A 17 -8.78 -0.67 16.49
CA ALA A 17 -9.79 -1.69 16.77
C ALA A 17 -9.48 -3.06 16.14
N LEU A 18 -8.60 -3.15 15.13
CA LEU A 18 -8.15 -4.44 14.58
C LEU A 18 -7.25 -5.19 15.57
N LEU A 19 -6.47 -4.46 16.36
CA LEU A 19 -5.60 -5.01 17.39
C LEU A 19 -6.40 -5.58 18.58
N LYS A 20 -7.65 -5.13 18.76
CA LYS A 20 -8.55 -5.61 19.83
C LYS A 20 -9.46 -6.70 19.31
N ASP A 21 -9.45 -7.88 19.94
CA ASP A 21 -10.23 -9.04 19.48
C ASP A 21 -11.75 -8.76 19.38
N GLU A 22 -12.31 -8.02 20.34
CA GLU A 22 -13.76 -7.76 20.45
C GLU A 22 -14.35 -7.01 19.24
N PHE A 23 -13.58 -6.11 18.65
CA PHE A 23 -14.06 -5.24 17.57
C PHE A 23 -13.47 -5.58 16.20
N ARG A 24 -12.59 -6.57 16.12
CA ARG A 24 -11.84 -6.92 14.90
C ARG A 24 -12.74 -7.19 13.71
N VAL A 25 -13.78 -8.01 13.88
CA VAL A 25 -14.72 -8.35 12.79
C VAL A 25 -15.47 -7.10 12.29
N CYS A 26 -15.89 -6.23 13.20
CA CYS A 26 -16.60 -5.00 12.87
C CYS A 26 -15.67 -4.03 12.12
N ALA A 27 -14.45 -3.85 12.63
CA ALA A 27 -13.42 -3.02 12.02
C ALA A 27 -13.06 -3.50 10.61
N LEU A 28 -12.84 -4.81 10.41
CA LEU A 28 -12.57 -5.37 9.09
C LEU A 28 -13.73 -5.12 8.11
N LYS A 29 -14.97 -5.42 8.51
CA LYS A 29 -16.14 -5.14 7.66
C LYS A 29 -16.23 -3.66 7.29
N LYS A 30 -15.92 -2.77 8.23
CA LYS A 30 -15.97 -1.34 7.97
C LYS A 30 -14.87 -0.90 7.01
N LEU A 31 -13.64 -1.35 7.20
CA LEU A 31 -12.51 -1.09 6.30
C LEU A 31 -12.77 -1.62 4.88
N ILE A 32 -13.38 -2.79 4.75
CA ILE A 32 -13.80 -3.35 3.45
C ILE A 32 -14.89 -2.49 2.80
N SER A 33 -15.84 -1.97 3.58
CA SER A 33 -16.91 -1.11 3.05
C SER A 33 -16.43 0.29 2.64
N MET A 34 -15.31 0.75 3.18
CA MET A 34 -14.78 2.09 2.91
C MET A 34 -13.98 2.12 1.62
N ASN A 35 -14.16 3.17 0.81
CA ASN A 35 -13.36 3.40 -0.39
C ASN A 35 -12.16 4.26 -0.01
N LEU A 36 -11.06 3.60 0.35
CA LEU A 36 -9.81 4.24 0.71
C LEU A 36 -8.86 4.24 -0.51
N THR A 37 -7.98 5.24 -0.56
CA THR A 37 -6.92 5.33 -1.59
C THR A 37 -5.77 4.37 -1.26
N SER A 38 -4.95 4.03 -2.26
CA SER A 38 -3.78 3.18 -2.02
C SER A 38 -2.81 3.80 -0.99
N GLU A 39 -2.70 5.13 -1.01
CA GLU A 39 -1.89 5.89 -0.04
C GLU A 39 -2.40 5.70 1.39
N THR A 40 -3.71 5.71 1.60
CA THR A 40 -4.29 5.51 2.93
C THR A 40 -4.03 4.10 3.44
N TYR A 41 -4.20 3.08 2.59
CA TYR A 41 -3.88 1.70 2.98
C TYR A 41 -2.43 1.52 3.41
N ARG A 42 -1.50 2.20 2.73
CA ARG A 42 -0.06 2.17 3.06
C ARG A 42 0.26 2.95 4.33
N ARG A 43 -0.29 4.17 4.48
CA ARG A 43 -0.01 5.05 5.64
C ARG A 43 -0.42 4.43 6.98
N PHE A 44 -1.46 3.60 6.98
CA PHE A 44 -1.99 2.94 8.17
C PHE A 44 -1.63 1.45 8.23
N GLU A 45 -0.72 0.97 7.36
CA GLU A 45 -0.22 -0.41 7.36
C GLU A 45 -1.35 -1.47 7.38
N ILE A 46 -2.47 -1.16 6.72
CA ILE A 46 -3.69 -1.98 6.79
C ILE A 46 -3.47 -3.35 6.13
N SER A 47 -2.64 -3.39 5.07
CA SER A 47 -2.25 -4.63 4.41
C SER A 47 -1.44 -5.54 5.34
N GLU A 48 -0.55 -4.98 6.15
CA GLU A 48 0.30 -5.73 7.08
C GLU A 48 -0.54 -6.27 8.23
N CYS A 49 -1.38 -5.42 8.84
CA CYS A 49 -2.32 -5.83 9.86
C CYS A 49 -3.22 -6.98 9.37
N SER A 50 -3.77 -6.87 8.16
CA SER A 50 -4.63 -7.92 7.59
C SER A 50 -3.87 -9.23 7.32
N SER A 51 -2.60 -9.14 6.93
CA SER A 51 -1.74 -10.30 6.70
C SER A 51 -1.39 -11.01 8.00
N LEU A 52 -1.06 -10.26 9.06
CA LEU A 52 -0.83 -10.80 10.39
C LEU A 52 -2.08 -11.50 10.94
N LEU A 53 -3.25 -10.89 10.79
CA LEU A 53 -4.51 -11.49 11.21
C LEU A 53 -4.84 -12.77 10.43
N LEU A 54 -4.50 -12.81 9.15
CA LEU A 54 -4.64 -13.99 8.29
C LEU A 54 -3.70 -15.11 8.74
N GLN A 55 -2.44 -14.80 9.05
CA GLN A 55 -1.46 -15.76 9.59
C GLN A 55 -1.88 -16.31 10.96
N ALA A 56 -2.48 -15.46 11.80
CA ALA A 56 -3.05 -15.86 13.09
C ALA A 56 -4.34 -16.70 12.95
N GLY A 57 -4.84 -16.95 11.73
CA GLY A 57 -6.05 -17.73 11.48
C GLY A 57 -7.35 -17.03 11.87
N SER A 58 -7.31 -15.73 12.14
CA SER A 58 -8.48 -14.96 12.57
C SER A 58 -9.11 -14.22 11.39
N CYS A 59 -10.46 -14.25 11.31
CA CYS A 59 -11.22 -13.50 10.30
C CYS A 59 -10.74 -13.71 8.86
N THR A 60 -10.26 -14.92 8.52
CA THR A 60 -9.52 -15.23 7.30
C THR A 60 -10.21 -14.76 6.01
N GLU A 61 -11.52 -14.97 5.90
CA GLU A 61 -12.32 -14.55 4.74
C GLU A 61 -12.39 -13.02 4.59
N LEU A 62 -12.56 -12.29 5.70
CA LEU A 62 -12.58 -10.83 5.68
C LEU A 62 -11.19 -10.26 5.37
N CYS A 63 -10.13 -10.85 5.92
CA CYS A 63 -8.76 -10.45 5.62
C CYS A 63 -8.43 -10.65 4.14
N LYS A 64 -8.79 -11.79 3.55
CA LYS A 64 -8.63 -12.04 2.10
C LYS A 64 -9.38 -11.02 1.26
N GLN A 65 -10.65 -10.73 1.59
CA GLN A 65 -11.45 -9.73 0.88
C GLN A 65 -10.82 -8.34 0.95
N LEU A 66 -10.31 -7.95 2.12
CA LEU A 66 -9.64 -6.66 2.31
C LEU A 66 -8.35 -6.58 1.50
N LEU A 67 -7.51 -7.62 1.51
CA LEU A 67 -6.28 -7.67 0.73
C LEU A 67 -6.55 -7.63 -0.78
N GLN A 68 -7.53 -8.40 -1.27
CA GLN A 68 -7.96 -8.34 -2.68
C GLN A 68 -8.45 -6.94 -3.07
N LYS A 69 -9.17 -6.25 -2.18
CA LYS A 69 -9.61 -4.88 -2.42
C LYS A 69 -8.42 -3.92 -2.51
N ILE A 70 -7.45 -4.03 -1.60
CA ILE A 70 -6.23 -3.20 -1.61
C ILE A 70 -5.47 -3.38 -2.92
N GLU A 71 -5.30 -4.64 -3.35
CA GLU A 71 -4.62 -4.95 -4.61
C GLU A 71 -5.36 -4.34 -5.80
N LYS A 72 -6.70 -4.49 -5.85
CA LYS A 72 -7.52 -3.91 -6.91
C LYS A 72 -7.39 -2.39 -6.99
N VAL A 73 -7.44 -1.70 -5.85
CA VAL A 73 -7.25 -0.24 -5.78
C VAL A 73 -5.85 0.15 -6.28
N ALA A 74 -4.81 -0.60 -5.90
CA ALA A 74 -3.45 -0.36 -6.37
C ALA A 74 -3.31 -0.56 -7.90
N GLN A 75 -4.00 -1.54 -8.47
CA GLN A 75 -4.02 -1.78 -9.93
C GLN A 75 -4.79 -0.68 -10.67
N GLU A 76 -5.95 -0.25 -10.16
CA GLU A 76 -6.76 0.82 -10.75
C GLU A 76 -6.00 2.15 -10.81
N GLU A 77 -5.33 2.54 -9.73
CA GLU A 77 -4.52 3.76 -9.70
C GLU A 77 -3.32 3.70 -10.67
N ARG A 78 -2.72 2.52 -10.87
CA ARG A 78 -1.67 2.31 -11.90
C ARG A 78 -2.24 2.37 -13.32
N GLY A 79 -3.47 1.88 -13.54
CA GLY A 79 -4.14 1.85 -14.85
C GLY A 79 -4.63 3.22 -15.32
N CYS A 80 -5.11 4.07 -14.42
CA CYS A 80 -5.55 5.43 -14.75
C CYS A 80 -4.42 6.32 -15.26
N ARG A 81 -3.17 6.10 -14.80
CA ARG A 81 -1.99 6.85 -15.30
C ARG A 81 -1.61 6.51 -16.74
N LYS A 82 -2.02 5.37 -17.28
CA LYS A 82 -1.73 4.99 -18.67
C LYS A 82 -2.67 5.67 -19.68
N ARG A 83 -3.94 5.88 -19.32
CA ARG A 83 -4.96 6.45 -20.23
C ARG A 83 -4.89 7.97 -20.42
N ALA A 84 -4.20 8.70 -19.54
CA ALA A 84 -3.98 10.14 -19.71
C ALA A 84 -2.99 10.48 -20.86
N ARG A 85 -2.24 9.50 -21.38
CA ARG A 85 -1.30 9.70 -22.50
C ARG A 85 -1.88 9.41 -23.89
N GLU A 86 -3.08 8.86 -23.99
CA GLU A 86 -3.66 8.45 -25.28
C GLU A 86 -4.70 9.42 -25.86
N MET A 87 -5.11 10.46 -25.13
CA MET A 87 -6.07 11.47 -25.64
C MET A 87 -5.44 12.76 -26.18
N SER A 88 -4.14 12.76 -26.51
CA SER A 88 -3.45 13.96 -27.04
C SER A 88 -2.79 13.75 -28.40
N ARG A 89 -3.30 12.82 -29.22
CA ARG A 89 -2.80 12.64 -30.60
C ARG A 89 -3.91 12.67 -31.64
N SER A 90 -4.44 13.88 -31.79
CA SER A 90 -5.00 14.44 -33.02
C SER A 90 -5.01 15.95 -32.82
N SER A 91 -4.55 16.86 -33.66
CA SER A 91 -3.86 16.86 -34.94
C SER A 91 -3.70 18.35 -35.23
N GLU A 92 -2.49 18.91 -35.33
CA GLU A 92 -2.29 20.15 -36.08
C GLU A 92 -0.80 20.42 -36.33
N GLU A 93 -0.48 20.49 -37.61
CA GLU A 93 0.73 21.09 -38.14
C GLU A 93 0.84 22.52 -37.65
N ASN A 94 1.94 22.89 -37.00
CA ASN A 94 2.60 24.17 -37.24
C ASN A 94 3.97 24.24 -36.57
N GLU A 95 4.95 24.47 -37.44
CA GLU A 95 6.23 25.18 -37.29
C GLU A 95 7.05 25.04 -35.99
N GLU A 96 8.26 24.52 -36.21
CA GLU A 96 9.39 24.47 -35.27
C GLU A 96 9.67 25.83 -34.59
N PRO A 97 10.15 25.78 -33.34
CA PRO A 97 11.34 26.51 -32.99
C PRO A 97 12.49 25.51 -32.85
N VAL A 98 13.56 25.78 -33.58
CA VAL A 98 14.85 25.07 -33.54
C VAL A 98 15.44 25.16 -32.13
N GLY A 99 14.99 24.29 -31.24
CA GLY A 99 15.64 24.00 -29.97
C GLY A 99 16.84 23.10 -30.26
N LYS A 100 18.03 23.72 -30.34
CA LYS A 100 19.32 23.02 -30.42
C LYS A 100 19.37 21.88 -29.40
N LYS A 101 19.20 20.64 -29.86
CA LYS A 101 19.41 19.43 -29.06
C LYS A 101 20.91 19.27 -28.84
N MET A 102 21.37 19.60 -27.65
CA MET A 102 22.67 19.12 -27.17
C MET A 102 22.61 17.60 -27.12
N LYS A 103 23.56 16.99 -27.83
CA LYS A 103 23.64 15.57 -28.16
C LYS A 103 24.43 14.85 -27.06
N GLU A 104 23.95 14.92 -25.82
CA GLU A 104 24.62 14.30 -24.64
C GLU A 104 23.98 12.99 -24.18
N GLY A 105 22.91 12.53 -24.86
CA GLY A 105 22.23 11.28 -24.49
C GLY A 105 23.03 9.99 -24.74
N SER A 106 24.09 10.02 -25.55
CA SER A 106 24.79 8.79 -25.96
C SER A 106 25.82 8.29 -24.94
N GLN A 107 26.49 9.18 -24.21
CA GLN A 107 27.56 8.78 -23.28
C GLN A 107 27.00 8.36 -21.93
N PHE A 108 25.90 8.99 -21.50
CA PHE A 108 25.25 8.64 -20.24
C PHE A 108 24.59 7.26 -20.30
N GLU A 109 23.88 6.95 -21.39
CA GLU A 109 23.28 5.63 -21.58
C GLU A 109 24.35 4.53 -21.67
N GLN A 110 25.44 4.76 -22.42
CA GLN A 110 26.57 3.83 -22.48
C GLN A 110 27.24 3.60 -21.12
N TYR A 111 27.40 4.65 -20.32
CA TYR A 111 27.97 4.54 -18.98
C TYR A 111 27.07 3.75 -18.02
N VAL A 112 25.75 3.90 -18.14
CA VAL A 112 24.80 3.11 -17.35
C VAL A 112 24.85 1.64 -17.78
N ASP A 113 24.90 1.37 -19.09
CA ASP A 113 25.05 0.02 -19.65
C ASP A 113 26.31 -0.68 -19.11
N GLU A 114 27.47 -0.03 -19.19
CA GLU A 114 28.74 -0.55 -18.68
C GLU A 114 28.69 -0.85 -17.18
N LEU A 115 27.99 -0.02 -16.39
CA LEU A 115 27.81 -0.26 -14.96
C LEU A 115 26.89 -1.45 -14.68
N THR A 116 25.83 -1.63 -15.48
CA THR A 116 24.95 -2.82 -15.35
C THR A 116 25.66 -4.11 -15.72
N ASP A 117 26.47 -4.11 -16.77
CA ASP A 117 27.26 -5.29 -17.17
C ASP A 117 28.30 -5.63 -16.09
N ALA A 118 28.97 -4.62 -15.53
CA ALA A 118 29.93 -4.81 -14.43
C ALA A 118 29.29 -5.39 -13.14
N VAL A 119 27.98 -5.20 -12.93
CA VAL A 119 27.24 -5.81 -11.80
C VAL A 119 27.03 -7.30 -12.00
N VAL A 120 26.91 -7.76 -13.24
CA VAL A 120 26.61 -9.15 -13.58
C VAL A 120 27.88 -10.00 -13.64
N ASP A 121 28.98 -9.44 -14.14
CA ASP A 121 30.18 -10.24 -14.48
C ASP A 121 31.25 -10.30 -13.39
N ASP A 122 31.30 -9.36 -12.44
CA ASP A 122 32.42 -9.27 -11.49
C ASP A 122 31.96 -8.94 -10.05
N GLU A 123 31.87 -9.97 -9.20
CA GLU A 123 31.43 -9.86 -7.79
C GLU A 123 32.24 -8.85 -6.98
N LYS A 124 33.52 -8.64 -7.30
CA LYS A 124 34.38 -7.67 -6.59
C LYS A 124 34.07 -6.23 -6.98
N ASN A 125 33.57 -6.01 -8.19
CA ASN A 125 33.23 -4.68 -8.70
C ASN A 125 31.73 -4.36 -8.58
N ARG A 126 30.91 -5.37 -8.25
CA ARG A 126 29.47 -5.26 -8.06
C ARG A 126 29.07 -4.18 -7.06
N GLU A 127 29.72 -4.14 -5.88
CA GLU A 127 29.42 -3.15 -4.84
C GLU A 127 29.74 -1.72 -5.32
N PHE A 128 30.88 -1.54 -5.99
CA PHE A 128 31.30 -0.25 -6.54
C PHE A 128 30.34 0.23 -7.64
N ALA A 129 29.94 -0.66 -8.55
CA ALA A 129 29.03 -0.35 -9.64
C ALA A 129 27.63 0.02 -9.12
N LEU A 130 27.12 -0.69 -8.12
CA LEU A 130 25.82 -0.40 -7.51
C LEU A 130 25.82 0.90 -6.71
N LYS A 131 26.89 1.17 -5.95
CA LYS A 131 27.07 2.45 -5.26
C LYS A 131 27.13 3.62 -6.25
N LYS A 132 27.74 3.41 -7.41
CA LYS A 132 27.75 4.40 -8.50
C LYS A 132 26.37 4.58 -9.13
N LEU A 133 25.65 3.50 -9.46
CA LEU A 133 24.29 3.56 -9.99
C LEU A 133 23.31 4.26 -9.03
N LEU A 134 23.42 4.02 -7.72
CA LEU A 134 22.63 4.69 -6.69
C LEU A 134 22.98 6.18 -6.52
N SER A 135 24.22 6.58 -6.85
CA SER A 135 24.64 7.98 -6.84
C SER A 135 24.20 8.77 -8.07
N LEU A 136 23.77 8.09 -9.13
CA LEU A 136 23.23 8.72 -10.33
C LEU A 136 21.75 9.07 -10.10
N ASN A 137 21.38 10.32 -10.40
CA ASN A 137 19.97 10.76 -10.45
C ASN A 137 19.28 10.19 -11.70
N LEU A 138 19.10 8.88 -11.72
CA LEU A 138 18.49 8.15 -12.82
C LEU A 138 17.00 8.52 -12.92
N THR A 139 16.54 8.73 -14.14
CA THR A 139 15.11 8.93 -14.42
C THR A 139 14.33 7.62 -14.28
N LEU A 140 13.03 7.72 -14.03
CA LEU A 140 12.18 6.55 -13.86
C LEU A 140 12.12 5.67 -15.12
N ASP A 141 12.30 6.28 -16.31
CA ASP A 141 12.41 5.56 -17.58
C ASP A 141 13.74 4.78 -17.69
N THR A 142 14.86 5.33 -17.23
CA THR A 142 16.15 4.61 -17.19
C THR A 142 16.16 3.46 -16.19
N TYR A 143 15.55 3.63 -15.00
CA TYR A 143 15.38 2.54 -14.03
C TYR A 143 14.62 1.35 -14.60
N ARG A 144 13.65 1.62 -15.48
CA ARG A 144 12.80 0.60 -16.10
C ARG A 144 13.47 -0.08 -17.28
N ARG A 145 14.29 0.66 -18.03
CA ARG A 145 14.96 0.16 -19.23
C ARG A 145 16.10 -0.80 -18.91
N PHE A 146 16.84 -0.52 -17.84
CA PHE A 146 18.02 -1.30 -17.44
C PHE A 146 17.74 -2.27 -16.27
N GLU A 147 16.45 -2.50 -15.95
CA GLU A 147 16.01 -3.41 -14.88
C GLU A 147 16.77 -3.23 -13.54
N VAL A 148 17.19 -2.00 -13.24
CA VAL A 148 18.04 -1.68 -12.07
C VAL A 148 17.35 -2.07 -10.76
N GLY A 149 16.01 -2.07 -10.74
CA GLY A 149 15.22 -2.54 -9.59
C GLY A 149 15.38 -4.05 -9.33
N THR A 150 15.53 -4.86 -10.38
CA THR A 150 15.79 -6.29 -10.26
C THR A 150 17.18 -6.51 -9.67
N LEU A 151 18.20 -5.80 -10.16
CA LEU A 151 19.58 -5.90 -9.66
C LEU A 151 19.71 -5.45 -8.20
N ALA A 152 18.96 -4.43 -7.79
CA ALA A 152 18.90 -4.01 -6.39
C ALA A 152 18.23 -5.06 -5.48
N SER A 153 17.26 -5.82 -6.01
CA SER A 153 16.58 -6.88 -5.25
C SER A 153 17.50 -8.08 -4.99
N VAL A 154 18.35 -8.44 -5.97
CA VAL A 154 19.37 -9.50 -5.82
C VAL A 154 20.43 -9.12 -4.77
N LEU A 155 20.67 -7.83 -4.52
CA LEU A 155 21.58 -7.36 -3.45
C LEU A 155 21.00 -7.63 -2.06
N ILE A 156 19.71 -7.33 -1.87
CA ILE A 156 19.00 -7.55 -0.60
C ILE A 156 18.96 -9.04 -0.27
N GLU A 157 18.75 -9.89 -1.26
CA GLU A 157 18.76 -11.34 -1.10
C GLU A 157 20.17 -11.88 -0.80
N ALA A 158 21.22 -11.31 -1.42
CA ALA A 158 22.61 -11.71 -1.17
C ALA A 158 23.11 -11.31 0.23
N GLU A 159 22.73 -10.12 0.74
CA GLU A 159 23.05 -9.70 2.12
C GLU A 159 22.27 -10.50 3.18
N SER A 160 21.12 -11.06 2.82
CA SER A 160 20.31 -11.91 3.72
C SER A 160 20.85 -13.34 3.86
N SER A 161 21.82 -13.73 3.02
CA SER A 161 22.39 -15.09 2.98
C SER A 161 23.73 -15.23 3.74
N SER A 162 24.24 -14.18 4.39
CA SER A 162 25.51 -14.22 5.14
C SER A 162 25.35 -14.13 6.66
N PHE A 163 24.13 -14.30 7.19
CA PHE A 163 23.87 -14.32 8.63
C PHE A 163 23.50 -15.72 9.11
N ASP A 164 24.50 -16.60 9.12
CA ASP A 164 24.47 -17.88 9.86
C ASP A 164 25.82 -18.03 10.56
N GLU A 165 25.87 -17.70 11.85
CA GLU A 165 26.15 -18.66 12.93
C GLU A 165 26.19 -17.90 14.26
N GLU A 166 25.62 -18.53 15.30
CA GLU A 166 25.57 -18.13 16.72
C GLU A 166 24.42 -17.19 17.15
N GLU A 167 23.27 -17.76 17.51
CA GLU A 167 23.06 -18.16 18.91
C GLU A 167 21.74 -18.93 19.09
N GLU A 168 21.90 -20.08 19.71
CA GLU A 168 20.90 -21.01 20.20
C GLU A 168 20.11 -20.36 21.35
N THR A 169 18.80 -20.12 21.21
CA THR A 169 17.92 -20.02 22.38
C THR A 169 16.68 -20.89 22.24
N VAL A 170 16.79 -22.04 22.88
CA VAL A 170 15.71 -22.94 23.26
C VAL A 170 14.71 -22.17 24.14
N CYS A 171 13.55 -21.78 23.61
CA CYS A 171 12.41 -21.40 24.44
C CYS A 171 11.44 -22.58 24.56
N LYS A 172 11.47 -23.16 25.76
CA LYS A 172 10.69 -24.30 26.19
C LYS A 172 9.19 -24.01 26.13
N LYS A 173 8.52 -25.00 25.58
CA LYS A 173 7.08 -25.26 25.56
C LYS A 173 6.55 -25.41 26.99
N GLU A 174 5.83 -24.42 27.51
CA GLU A 174 4.95 -24.61 28.67
C GLU A 174 3.49 -24.76 28.20
N ARG A 175 2.96 -25.95 28.43
CA ARG A 175 1.52 -26.24 28.39
C ARG A 175 0.89 -25.60 29.62
N ILE A 176 -0.11 -24.76 29.43
CA ILE A 176 -1.07 -24.40 30.47
C ILE A 176 -2.47 -24.47 29.86
N VAL A 177 -3.22 -25.49 30.29
CA VAL A 177 -4.70 -25.64 30.21
C VAL A 177 -5.06 -26.68 31.29
N PRO A 178 -6.25 -26.68 31.92
CA PRO A 178 -7.24 -25.64 32.24
C PRO A 178 -7.60 -25.61 33.75
N ASP A 179 -8.34 -24.58 34.18
CA ASP A 179 -9.26 -24.60 35.34
C ASP A 179 -10.00 -23.25 35.33
N GLU A 180 -11.21 -23.06 35.78
CA GLU A 180 -12.42 -23.88 35.94
C GLU A 180 -13.56 -22.84 35.96
N GLU A 181 -14.79 -23.30 36.09
CA GLU A 181 -16.06 -22.61 36.02
C GLU A 181 -16.15 -21.20 36.68
N GLU A 182 -16.76 -20.23 35.98
CA GLU A 182 -17.72 -19.35 36.65
C GLU A 182 -18.91 -19.03 35.73
N LYS A 183 -20.05 -19.62 36.09
CA LYS A 183 -21.37 -19.25 35.57
C LYS A 183 -21.67 -17.80 35.94
N LEU A 184 -21.90 -16.96 34.94
CA LEU A 184 -22.75 -15.78 35.09
C LEU A 184 -23.86 -15.84 34.03
N GLU A 185 -24.99 -16.38 34.47
CA GLU A 185 -26.32 -16.04 33.94
C GLU A 185 -26.64 -14.57 34.28
N VAL A 186 -27.72 -14.03 33.70
CA VAL A 186 -28.45 -12.76 33.98
C VAL A 186 -28.36 -11.74 32.80
N PRO A 187 -29.47 -11.09 32.38
CA PRO A 187 -30.40 -11.61 31.38
C PRO A 187 -30.54 -10.67 30.16
N GLN A 188 -31.27 -11.15 29.15
CA GLN A 188 -31.81 -10.33 28.08
C GLN A 188 -32.74 -9.25 28.63
N GLU A 189 -32.52 -7.99 28.28
CA GLU A 189 -33.59 -7.03 28.15
C GLU A 189 -33.36 -6.19 26.88
N ALA A 190 -34.29 -6.37 25.95
CA ALA A 190 -34.35 -5.67 24.68
C ALA A 190 -35.01 -4.31 24.90
N GLU A 191 -34.27 -3.23 24.71
CA GLU A 191 -34.88 -1.93 24.38
C GLU A 191 -34.68 -1.65 22.89
N GLU A 192 -35.72 -1.94 22.11
CA GLU A 192 -35.92 -1.36 20.79
C GLU A 192 -35.97 0.16 20.89
N ILE A 193 -34.95 0.86 20.38
CA ILE A 193 -35.01 2.31 20.19
C ILE A 193 -35.75 2.59 18.87
N PRO A 194 -36.97 3.17 18.88
CA PRO A 194 -37.65 3.56 17.65
C PRO A 194 -36.91 4.71 16.95
N ARG A 195 -36.39 4.40 15.75
CA ARG A 195 -35.82 5.37 14.80
C ARG A 195 -36.89 6.35 14.32
N ARG A 196 -37.05 7.50 14.98
CA ARG A 196 -37.83 8.63 14.43
C ARG A 196 -36.96 9.51 13.55
N SER A 197 -37.03 9.27 12.25
CA SER A 197 -36.57 10.21 11.20
C SER A 197 -37.63 11.31 11.02
N THR A 198 -37.48 12.44 11.70
CA THR A 198 -38.23 13.66 11.38
C THR A 198 -37.44 14.52 10.40
N ARG A 199 -37.46 14.16 9.12
CA ARG A 199 -37.14 15.12 8.05
C ARG A 199 -38.33 16.06 7.89
N GLN A 200 -38.23 17.25 8.45
CA GLN A 200 -39.12 18.36 8.11
C GLN A 200 -39.03 18.61 6.60
N ARG A 201 -40.14 18.41 5.89
CA ARG A 201 -40.28 18.82 4.49
C ARG A 201 -40.41 20.33 4.47
N VAL A 202 -39.41 21.02 3.90
CA VAL A 202 -39.51 22.45 3.57
C VAL A 202 -40.55 22.59 2.44
N PRO A 203 -41.54 23.48 2.54
CA PRO A 203 -42.48 23.73 1.45
C PRO A 203 -41.75 24.36 0.25
N LYS A 204 -42.03 23.85 -0.96
CA LYS A 204 -41.50 24.42 -2.20
C LYS A 204 -42.14 25.79 -2.42
N LYS A 205 -41.33 26.84 -2.51
CA LYS A 205 -41.77 28.14 -3.03
C LYS A 205 -42.17 27.95 -4.50
N ILE A 206 -43.44 28.17 -4.79
CA ILE A 206 -43.93 28.40 -6.16
C ILE A 206 -43.47 29.82 -6.49
N TRP A 207 -42.62 29.97 -7.49
CA TRP A 207 -42.37 31.26 -8.09
C TRP A 207 -43.57 31.51 -9.02
N GLU A 208 -44.43 32.45 -8.64
CA GLU A 208 -45.36 33.07 -9.58
C GLU A 208 -44.51 34.07 -10.38
N ASP A 209 -44.33 33.80 -11.68
CA ASP A 209 -43.69 34.73 -12.60
C ASP A 209 -44.61 35.95 -12.81
N PRO A 210 -44.13 37.19 -12.67
CA PRO A 210 -44.86 38.40 -13.05
C PRO A 210 -44.87 38.65 -14.56
#